data_AF-A0A2M7U8M2-F1
#
_entry.id   AF-A0A2M7U8M2-F1
#
_cell.length_a   1.000
_cell.length_b   1.000
_cell.length_c   1.000
_cell.angle_alpha   90.00
_cell.angle_beta   90.00
_cell.angle_gamma   90.00
#
_symmetry.space_group_name_H-M   'P 1'
#
loop_
_entity.id
_entity.type
_entity.pdbx_description
1 polymer ?
#
loop_
_entity_poly.entity_id
_entity_poly.type
_entity_poly.pdbx_seq_one_letter_code
_entity_poly.pdbx_strand_id
1 'polypeptide(L)' 'MILISRKTVLDVITLIFINLTSGWFGLVFVSPGFLGKVSIDAYLKLLTTNLAFGIFGLIISLFLTERNKYYE' A
#
# COMPACT_ATOMS: atom_id res chain seq x y z
N MET A 1 3.88 -14.22 -29.19
CA MET A 1 4.01 -13.26 -28.08
C MET A 1 2.81 -13.44 -27.17
N ILE A 2 2.95 -14.18 -26.07
CA ILE A 2 1.85 -14.37 -25.11
C ILE A 2 1.80 -13.08 -24.29
N LEU A 3 0.88 -12.16 -24.63
CA LEU A 3 0.76 -10.85 -23.97
C LEU A 3 0.33 -10.94 -22.50
N ILE A 4 -0.26 -12.08 -22.11
CA ILE A 4 -0.81 -12.30 -20.76
C ILE A 4 -0.25 -13.63 -20.27
N SER A 5 0.94 -13.58 -19.68
CA SER A 5 1.46 -14.71 -18.90
C SER A 5 1.01 -14.56 -17.44
N ARG A 6 0.92 -15.68 -16.70
CA ARG A 6 0.64 -15.63 -15.25
C ARG A 6 1.60 -14.71 -14.51
N LYS A 7 2.87 -14.69 -14.93
CA LYS A 7 3.90 -13.79 -14.41
C LYS A 7 3.53 -12.33 -14.61
N THR A 8 3.22 -11.94 -15.85
CA THR A 8 2.83 -10.56 -16.20
C THR A 8 1.61 -10.07 -15.41
N VAL A 9 0.62 -10.95 -15.18
CA VAL A 9 -0.55 -10.62 -14.35
C VAL A 9 -0.14 -10.40 -12.90
N LEU A 10 0.72 -11.27 -12.35
CA LEU A 10 1.17 -11.19 -10.97
C LEU A 10 2.04 -9.94 -10.73
N ASP A 11 2.91 -9.60 -11.68
CA ASP A 11 3.70 -8.36 -11.69
C ASP A 11 2.81 -7.12 -11.56
N VAL A 12 1.81 -7.01 -12.44
CA VAL A 12 0.89 -5.86 -12.47
C VAL A 12 0.10 -5.76 -11.18
N ILE A 13 -0.43 -6.88 -10.67
CA ILE A 13 -1.17 -6.90 -9.39
C ILE A 13 -0.24 -6.48 -8.24
N THR A 14 0.98 -7.02 -8.19
CA THR A 14 1.97 -6.65 -7.16
C THR A 14 2.25 -5.14 -7.19
N LEU A 15 2.45 -4.58 -8.37
CA LEU A 15 2.72 -3.16 -8.55
C LEU A 15 1.54 -2.28 -8.13
N ILE A 16 0.31 -2.70 -8.42
CA ILE A 16 -0.91 -2.01 -7.97
C ILE A 16 -0.97 -1.99 -6.45
N PHE A 17 -0.77 -3.14 -5.79
CA PHE A 17 -0.83 -3.23 -4.33
C PHE A 17 0.27 -2.41 -3.64
N ILE A 18 1.49 -2.42 -4.17
CA ILE A 18 2.59 -1.59 -3.66
C ILE A 18 2.24 -0.11 -3.77
N ASN A 19 1.72 0.34 -4.91
CA ASN A 19 1.38 1.75 -5.12
C ASN A 19 0.21 2.19 -4.23
N LEU A 20 -0.84 1.36 -4.10
CA LEU A 20 -1.95 1.63 -3.20
C LEU A 20 -1.49 1.74 -1.75
N THR A 21 -0.65 0.81 -1.31
CA THR A 21 -0.11 0.79 0.06
C THR A 21 0.76 2.01 0.31
N SER A 22 1.65 2.35 -0.63
CA SER A 22 2.53 3.53 -0.56
C SER A 22 1.72 4.83 -0.52
N GLY A 23 0.70 4.95 -1.38
CA GLY A 23 -0.21 6.09 -1.41
C GLY A 23 -1.01 6.23 -0.12
N TRP A 24 -1.43 5.11 0.47
CA TRP A 24 -2.13 5.09 1.76
C TRP A 24 -1.25 5.62 2.89
N PHE A 25 -0.02 5.13 3.03
CA PHE A 25 0.92 5.66 4.01
C PHE A 25 1.24 7.13 3.75
N GLY A 26 1.44 7.51 2.48
CA GLY A 26 1.63 8.92 2.10
C GLY A 26 0.49 9.81 2.57
N LEU A 27 -0.76 9.42 2.31
CA LEU A 27 -1.95 10.13 2.80
C LEU A 27 -1.97 10.23 4.32
N VAL A 28 -1.75 9.12 5.03
CA VAL A 28 -1.80 9.09 6.49
C VAL A 28 -0.74 10.00 7.10
N PHE A 29 0.51 9.95 6.62
CA PHE A 29 1.61 10.76 7.17
C PHE A 29 1.60 12.24 6.72
N VAL A 30 1.10 12.55 5.52
CA VAL A 30 1.09 13.92 4.96
C VAL A 30 -0.20 14.68 5.29
N SER A 31 -1.30 13.98 5.56
CA SER A 31 -2.61 14.58 5.87
C SER A 31 -2.61 15.69 6.94
N PRO A 32 -1.79 15.65 8.02
CA PRO A 32 -1.82 16.70 9.04
C PRO A 32 -1.23 18.01 8.54
N GLY A 33 -0.18 17.93 7.70
CA GLY A 33 0.48 19.10 7.12
C GLY A 33 -0.36 19.78 6.05
N PHE A 34 -1.20 19.01 5.32
CA PHE A 34 -2.05 19.55 4.26
C PHE A 34 -3.37 20.14 4.77
N LEU A 35 -3.96 19.56 5.83
CA LEU A 35 -5.27 19.98 6.36
C LEU A 35 -5.21 21.15 7.36
N GLY A 36 -4.02 21.64 7.70
CA GLY A 36 -3.76 22.95 8.32
C GLY A 36 -4.34 23.23 9.72
N LYS A 37 -5.24 22.40 10.25
CA LYS A 37 -5.95 22.62 11.53
C LYS A 37 -6.36 21.35 12.27
N VAL A 38 -5.72 20.22 12.00
CA VAL A 38 -6.02 18.97 12.73
C VAL A 38 -5.23 18.96 14.03
N SER A 39 -5.91 18.86 15.18
CA SER A 39 -5.22 18.69 16.46
C SER A 39 -4.42 17.39 16.47
N ILE A 40 -3.32 17.35 17.24
CA ILE A 40 -2.45 16.17 17.33
C ILE A 40 -3.25 14.92 17.71
N ASP A 41 -4.23 15.04 18.61
CA ASP A 41 -5.10 13.93 19.01
C ASP A 41 -5.96 13.39 17.86
N ALA A 42 -6.53 14.27 17.04
CA ALA A 42 -7.31 13.87 15.88
C ALA A 42 -6.43 13.18 14.83
N TYR A 43 -5.18 13.64 14.67
CA TYR A 43 -4.19 12.98 13.84
C TYR A 43 -3.82 11.58 14.37
N LEU A 44 -3.48 11.45 15.65
CA LEU A 44 -3.12 10.15 16.24
C LEU A 44 -4.29 9.16 16.18
N LYS A 45 -5.52 9.64 16.31
CA LYS A 45 -6.73 8.82 16.11
C LYS A 45 -6.89 8.38 14.66
N LEU A 46 -6.67 9.27 13.69
CA LEU A 46 -6.63 8.93 12.26
C LEU A 46 -5.53 7.92 11.95
N LEU A 47 -4.33 8.13 12.47
CA LEU A 47 -3.19 7.23 12.30
C LEU A 47 -3.52 5.84 12.82
N THR A 48 -3.91 5.73 14.10
CA THR A 48 -4.19 4.43 14.73
C THR A 48 -5.36 3.68 14.09
N THR A 49 -6.41 4.38 13.65
CA THR A 49 -7.55 3.76 12.94
C THR A 49 -7.20 3.31 11.53
N ASN A 50 -6.27 3.98 10.84
CA ASN A 50 -5.92 3.67 9.45
C ASN A 50 -4.64 2.84 9.28
N LEU A 51 -3.83 2.72 10.34
CA LEU A 51 -2.55 2.01 10.33
C LEU A 51 -2.71 0.52 10.03
N ALA A 52 -3.75 -0.11 10.58
CA ALA A 52 -4.04 -1.52 10.34
C ALA A 52 -4.22 -1.81 8.83
N PHE A 53 -4.95 -0.97 8.11
CA PHE A 53 -5.16 -1.13 6.66
C PHE A 53 -3.86 -0.99 5.87
N GLY A 54 -2.99 -0.03 6.24
CA GLY A 54 -1.67 0.10 5.64
C GLY A 54 -0.78 -1.12 5.90
N ILE A 55 -0.80 -1.67 7.11
CA ILE A 55 -0.07 -2.89 7.47
C ILE A 55 -0.59 -4.09 6.67
N PHE A 56 -1.90 -4.26 6.53
CA PHE A 56 -2.46 -5.32 5.69
C PHE A 56 -2.04 -5.18 4.22
N GLY A 57 -2.04 -3.95 3.69
CA GLY A 57 -1.52 -3.67 2.34
C GLY A 57 -0.05 -4.07 2.17
N LEU A 58 0.79 -3.79 3.17
CA LEU A 58 2.20 -4.21 3.18
C LEU A 58 2.35 -5.73 3.19
N ILE A 59 1.59 -6.42 4.06
CA ILE A 59 1.62 -7.89 4.14
C ILE A 59 1.26 -8.50 2.78
N ILE A 60 0.18 -8.04 2.16
CA ILE A 60 -0.25 -8.53 0.83
C ILE A 60 0.84 -8.24 -0.22
N SER A 61 1.39 -7.03 -0.22
CA SER A 61 2.45 -6.64 -1.15
C SER A 61 3.70 -7.51 -1.01
N LEU A 62 4.10 -7.84 0.22
CA LEU A 62 5.22 -8.75 0.51
C LEU A 62 4.92 -10.16 -0.01
N PHE A 63 3.74 -10.70 0.29
CA PHE A 63 3.35 -12.03 -0.20
C PHE A 63 3.33 -12.10 -1.73
N LEU A 64 2.77 -11.09 -2.39
CA LEU A 64 2.72 -11.02 -3.85
C LEU A 64 4.13 -10.91 -4.44
N THR A 65 4.99 -10.08 -3.86
CA THR A 65 6.38 -9.92 -4.28
C THR A 65 7.17 -11.22 -4.15
N GLU A 66 7.04 -11.93 -3.02
CA GLU A 66 7.66 -13.25 -2.85
C GLU A 66 7.10 -14.25 -3.85
N ARG A 67 5.77 -14.31 -4.03
CA ARG A 67 5.13 -15.19 -5.02
C ARG A 67 5.61 -14.92 -6.44
N ASN A 68 5.91 -13.68 -6.77
CA ASN A 68 6.40 -13.28 -8.08
C ASN A 68 7.80 -13.85 -8.39
N LYS A 69 8.68 -13.91 -7.38
CA LYS A 69 10.02 -14.52 -7.52
C LYS A 69 9.96 -16.00 -7.91
N TYR A 70 8.95 -16.73 -7.46
CA TYR A 70 8.77 -18.14 -7.85
C TYR A 70 8.35 -18.35 -9.31
N TYR A 71 8.05 -17.28 -10.03
CA TYR A 71 7.77 -17.30 -11.46
C TYR A 71 8.93 -16.69 -12.30
N GLU A 72 10.12 -16.48 -11.71
CA GLU A 72 11.39 -16.37 -12.45
C GLU A 72 11.76 -17.68 -13.14
#